data_AF-A0A2D2CZ05-F1
#
_entry.id   AF-A0A2D2CZ05-F1
#
_cell.length_a   1.000
_cell.length_b   1.000
_cell.length_c   1.000
_cell.angle_alpha   90.00
_cell.angle_beta   90.00
_cell.angle_gamma   90.00
#
_symmetry.space_group_name_H-M   'P 1'
#
loop_
_entity.id
_entity.type
_entity.pdbx_description
1 polymer ?
#
loop_
_entity_poly.entity_id
_entity_poly.type
_entity_poly.pdbx_seq_one_letter_code
_entity_poly.pdbx_strand_id
1 'polypeptide(L)'
;MLSAIETGLERGLVIPYLGPGVLALAREGASVPASPEDLVGHLTTLATVPHKIRNNLTAAAQYIENFKHRKTVVAAMAKAFAHPTEPSALHNWIASLPQLPLLVHAWYDDLPQKALAVRSNWGQVQGVSQAEHFGYWVDYFRPDGSMVKKKDFVQDGSGAKAPAEAPDETLTWSTLLYQPIGSVTPAANYIISDSDYVEVLTEIDIQTPIPEVVQSVRKGRNFLFLGCRFTTQIERSFARQIMKRSSDVHWAVIEGPLTKNEAKFIKEQNIERIDMPLADFFAKLSGGAASVKTADAAA
;
A
#
# COMPACT_ATOMS: atom_id res chain seq x y z
N MET A 1 -7.79 -19.69 -13.28
CA MET A 1 -7.48 -18.60 -12.33
C MET A 1 -5.98 -18.36 -12.19
N LEU A 2 -5.20 -19.23 -11.55
CA LEU A 2 -3.77 -18.98 -11.26
C LEU A 2 -2.93 -18.61 -12.49
N SER A 3 -3.04 -19.38 -13.59
CA SER A 3 -2.34 -19.07 -14.86
C SER A 3 -2.71 -17.69 -15.45
N ALA A 4 -3.96 -17.24 -15.25
CA ALA A 4 -4.39 -15.90 -15.69
C ALA A 4 -3.75 -14.79 -14.83
N ILE A 5 -3.59 -15.04 -13.52
CA ILE A 5 -2.89 -14.14 -12.61
C ILE A 5 -1.40 -14.08 -12.98
N GLU A 6 -0.74 -15.22 -13.17
CA GLU A 6 0.67 -15.31 -13.59
C GLU A 6 0.91 -14.55 -14.90
N THR A 7 0.18 -14.92 -15.96
CA THR A 7 0.29 -14.27 -17.27
C THR A 7 0.00 -12.77 -17.17
N GLY A 8 -0.98 -12.39 -16.35
CA GLY A 8 -1.34 -11.00 -16.12
C GLY A 8 -0.26 -10.21 -15.39
N LEU A 9 0.42 -10.80 -14.41
CA LEU A 9 1.56 -10.19 -13.70
C LEU A 9 2.76 -10.05 -14.62
N GLU A 10 3.09 -11.08 -15.42
CA GLU A 10 4.19 -11.03 -16.40
C GLU A 10 3.98 -9.95 -17.47
N ARG A 11 2.73 -9.72 -17.87
CA ARG A 11 2.35 -8.72 -18.89
C ARG A 11 2.02 -7.34 -18.31
N GLY A 12 2.08 -7.15 -16.99
CA GLY A 12 1.73 -5.89 -16.34
C GLY A 12 0.26 -5.51 -16.46
N LEU A 13 -0.63 -6.49 -16.59
CA LEU A 13 -2.09 -6.34 -16.59
C LEU A 13 -2.70 -6.55 -15.20
N VAL A 14 -1.95 -7.13 -14.27
CA VAL A 14 -2.32 -7.31 -12.87
C VAL A 14 -1.42 -6.43 -12.00
N ILE A 15 -2.04 -5.62 -11.14
CA ILE A 15 -1.38 -4.76 -10.17
C ILE A 15 -1.35 -5.47 -8.81
N PRO A 16 -0.17 -5.77 -8.26
CA PRO A 16 -0.08 -6.26 -6.88
C PRO A 16 -0.47 -5.15 -5.91
N TYR A 17 -1.31 -5.51 -4.93
CA TYR A 17 -1.70 -4.68 -3.81
C TYR A 17 -1.33 -5.41 -2.52
N LEU A 18 -0.38 -4.85 -1.78
CA LEU A 18 0.17 -5.44 -0.57
C LEU A 18 -0.46 -4.80 0.67
N GLY A 19 -1.07 -5.61 1.52
CA GLY A 19 -1.46 -5.24 2.87
C GLY A 19 -0.46 -5.77 3.91
N PRO A 20 -0.62 -5.39 5.19
CA PRO A 20 0.32 -5.77 6.26
C PRO A 20 0.58 -7.26 6.40
N GLY A 21 -0.38 -8.12 6.03
CA GLY A 21 -0.24 -9.57 6.16
C GLY A 21 0.89 -10.18 5.32
N VAL A 22 1.45 -9.45 4.33
CA VAL A 22 2.62 -9.93 3.58
C VAL A 22 3.89 -10.02 4.44
N LEU A 23 3.92 -9.31 5.57
CA LEU A 23 5.02 -9.38 6.54
C LEU A 23 5.14 -10.75 7.21
N ALA A 24 4.08 -11.55 7.23
CA ALA A 24 4.14 -12.94 7.69
C ALA A 24 5.07 -13.83 6.82
N LEU A 25 5.40 -13.39 5.60
CA LEU A 25 6.36 -14.07 4.72
C LEU A 25 7.79 -13.55 4.86
N ALA A 26 8.01 -12.46 5.59
CA ALA A 26 9.38 -12.07 5.93
C ALA A 26 10.00 -13.17 6.82
N ARG A 27 11.32 -13.36 6.71
CA ARG A 27 12.03 -14.37 7.50
C ARG A 27 11.69 -14.23 8.99
N GLU A 28 11.68 -15.34 9.72
CA GLU A 28 11.25 -15.42 11.12
C GLU A 28 11.69 -14.20 11.94
N GLY A 29 10.70 -13.50 12.52
CA GLY A 29 10.92 -12.31 13.34
C GLY A 29 10.81 -11.00 12.57
N ALA A 30 9.81 -10.82 11.68
CA ALA A 30 9.40 -9.48 11.26
C ALA A 30 9.22 -8.62 12.52
N SER A 31 10.19 -7.74 12.74
CA SER A 31 10.36 -6.98 13.99
C SER A 31 9.57 -5.68 13.96
N VAL A 32 8.86 -5.46 12.86
CA VAL A 32 7.95 -4.35 12.63
C VAL A 32 6.50 -4.82 12.75
N PRO A 33 5.58 -3.96 13.19
CA PRO A 33 4.17 -4.32 13.34
C PRO A 33 3.58 -4.86 12.03
N ALA A 34 2.92 -6.01 12.09
CA ALA A 34 2.31 -6.69 10.94
C ALA A 34 0.76 -6.61 10.95
N SER A 35 0.20 -5.75 11.80
CA SER A 35 -1.23 -5.49 11.90
C SER A 35 -1.52 -4.17 12.62
N PRO A 36 -2.73 -3.59 12.46
CA PRO A 36 -3.16 -2.45 13.27
C PRO A 36 -3.14 -2.73 14.77
N GLU A 37 -3.47 -3.95 15.17
CA GLU A 37 -3.47 -4.42 16.56
C GLU A 37 -2.07 -4.44 17.15
N ASP A 38 -1.07 -4.91 16.40
CA ASP A 38 0.32 -4.84 16.82
C ASP A 38 0.77 -3.38 16.93
N LEU A 39 0.50 -2.58 15.90
CA LEU A 39 0.98 -1.20 15.82
C LEU A 39 0.42 -0.33 16.96
N VAL A 40 -0.86 -0.49 17.33
CA VAL A 40 -1.42 0.23 18.48
C VAL A 40 -0.78 -0.23 19.80
N GLY A 41 -0.43 -1.51 19.92
CA GLY A 41 0.39 -2.02 21.03
C GLY A 41 1.71 -1.26 21.16
N HIS A 42 2.42 -1.07 20.05
CA HIS A 42 3.65 -0.26 20.03
C HIS A 42 3.41 1.20 20.42
N LEU A 43 2.41 1.88 19.84
CA LEU A 43 2.13 3.29 20.14
C LEU A 43 1.80 3.51 21.62
N THR A 44 1.01 2.61 22.21
CA THR A 44 0.56 2.73 23.60
C THR A 44 1.63 2.42 24.64
N THR A 45 2.73 1.75 24.25
CA THR A 45 3.93 1.63 25.10
C THR A 45 4.73 2.94 25.19
N LEU A 46 4.63 3.79 24.17
CA LEU A 46 5.38 5.06 24.07
C LEU A 46 4.56 6.26 24.58
N ALA A 47 3.24 6.12 24.62
CA ALA A 47 2.34 7.13 25.15
C ALA A 47 1.12 6.51 25.83
N THR A 48 0.81 6.97 27.04
CA THR A 48 -0.41 6.57 27.75
C THR A 48 -1.64 7.13 27.04
N VAL A 49 -2.60 6.24 26.77
CA VAL A 49 -3.91 6.58 26.20
C VAL A 49 -5.04 6.02 27.09
N PRO A 50 -6.27 6.58 27.01
CA PRO A 50 -7.42 6.04 27.72
C PRO A 50 -7.71 4.57 27.38
N HIS A 51 -8.18 3.82 28.38
CA HIS A 51 -8.46 2.38 28.24
C HIS A 51 -9.38 2.04 27.07
N LYS A 52 -10.37 2.90 26.78
CA LYS A 52 -11.37 2.67 25.73
C LYS A 52 -10.78 2.69 24.31
N ILE A 53 -9.64 3.35 24.11
CA ILE A 53 -9.03 3.51 22.77
C ILE A 53 -7.69 2.78 22.64
N ARG A 54 -7.22 2.10 23.70
CA ARG A 54 -5.89 1.45 23.73
C ARG A 54 -5.68 0.35 22.69
N ASN A 55 -6.77 -0.18 22.13
CA ASN A 55 -6.75 -1.21 21.08
C ASN A 55 -7.28 -0.66 19.74
N ASN A 56 -7.50 0.65 19.62
CA ASN A 56 -7.93 1.29 18.38
C ASN A 56 -6.80 2.19 17.87
N LEU A 57 -6.16 1.77 16.78
CA LEU A 57 -4.99 2.43 16.23
C LEU A 57 -5.21 3.92 15.92
N THR A 58 -6.27 4.25 15.18
CA THR A 58 -6.50 5.60 14.69
C THR A 58 -6.92 6.55 15.81
N ALA A 59 -7.75 6.06 16.74
CA ALA A 59 -8.14 6.80 17.92
C ALA A 59 -6.97 7.02 18.90
N ALA A 60 -6.11 6.02 19.09
CA ALA A 60 -4.90 6.16 19.91
C ALA A 60 -3.92 7.17 19.28
N ALA A 61 -3.70 7.10 17.96
CA ALA A 61 -2.90 8.08 17.24
C ALA A 61 -3.49 9.50 17.37
N GLN A 62 -4.81 9.66 17.19
CA GLN A 62 -5.50 10.94 17.39
C GLN A 62 -5.31 11.49 18.81
N TYR A 63 -5.41 10.63 19.83
CA TYR A 63 -5.22 11.04 21.21
C TYR A 63 -3.79 11.53 21.44
N ILE A 64 -2.79 10.79 20.97
CA ILE A 64 -1.39 11.20 21.08
C ILE A 64 -1.17 12.53 20.35
N GLU A 65 -1.74 12.69 19.16
CA GLU A 65 -1.65 13.93 18.38
C GLU A 65 -2.24 15.13 19.12
N ASN A 66 -3.44 15.00 19.69
CA ASN A 66 -4.12 16.09 20.40
C ASN A 66 -3.39 16.52 21.69
N PHE A 67 -2.80 15.57 22.43
CA PHE A 67 -2.22 15.83 23.75
C PHE A 67 -0.70 15.98 23.76
N LYS A 68 0.00 15.47 22.75
CA LYS A 68 1.47 15.49 22.63
C LYS A 68 1.97 16.03 21.29
N HIS A 69 1.08 16.53 20.44
CA HIS A 69 1.34 17.03 19.09
C HIS A 69 1.66 15.92 18.08
N ARG A 70 1.43 16.24 16.80
CA ARG A 70 1.67 15.38 15.63
C ARG A 70 3.07 14.78 15.60
N LYS A 71 4.09 15.57 15.93
CA LYS A 71 5.50 15.13 15.95
C LYS A 71 5.74 13.93 16.87
N THR A 72 4.99 13.78 17.97
CA THR A 72 5.11 12.61 18.84
C THR A 72 4.55 11.35 18.19
N VAL A 73 3.45 11.45 17.43
CA VAL A 73 2.93 10.32 16.65
C VAL A 73 3.94 9.88 15.60
N VAL A 74 4.50 10.84 14.84
CA VAL A 74 5.53 10.57 13.82
C VAL A 74 6.75 9.87 14.44
N ALA A 75 7.26 10.36 15.57
CA ALA A 75 8.38 9.73 16.26
C ALA A 75 8.06 8.32 16.78
N ALA A 76 6.84 8.09 17.27
CA ALA A 76 6.39 6.78 17.72
C ALA A 76 6.26 5.79 16.56
N MET A 77 5.72 6.23 15.42
CA MET A 77 5.66 5.46 14.17
C MET A 77 7.05 5.12 13.66
N ALA A 78 7.96 6.09 13.56
CA ALA A 78 9.33 5.86 13.13
C ALA A 78 10.04 4.83 14.02
N LYS A 79 9.82 4.90 15.35
CA LYS A 79 10.36 3.91 16.29
C LYS A 79 9.76 2.52 16.10
N ALA A 80 8.47 2.41 15.80
CA ALA A 80 7.81 1.12 15.56
C ALA A 80 8.38 0.39 14.33
N PHE A 81 8.82 1.14 13.32
CA PHE A 81 9.39 0.61 12.07
C PHE A 81 10.92 0.74 11.99
N ALA A 82 11.61 1.03 13.11
CA ALA A 82 13.05 1.29 13.12
C ALA A 82 13.91 0.02 12.97
N HIS A 83 13.36 -1.16 13.26
CA HIS A 83 14.14 -2.39 13.20
C HIS A 83 14.45 -2.78 11.75
N PRO A 84 15.74 -3.00 11.40
CA PRO A 84 16.11 -3.44 10.06
C PRO A 84 15.43 -4.76 9.72
N THR A 85 14.60 -4.72 8.68
CA THR A 85 13.90 -5.89 8.14
C THR A 85 14.22 -6.01 6.66
N GLU A 86 14.56 -7.23 6.23
CA GLU A 86 14.86 -7.55 4.83
C GLU A 86 13.59 -7.88 4.05
N PRO A 87 13.51 -7.54 2.75
CA PRO A 87 12.40 -7.95 1.91
C PRO A 87 12.26 -9.47 1.83
N SER A 88 11.01 -9.95 1.93
CA SER A 88 10.72 -11.37 1.75
C SER A 88 10.92 -11.86 0.31
N ALA A 89 10.89 -13.18 0.11
CA ALA A 89 10.91 -13.78 -1.22
C ALA A 89 9.77 -13.27 -2.13
N LEU A 90 8.60 -12.99 -1.56
CA LEU A 90 7.47 -12.38 -2.30
C LEU A 90 7.83 -10.97 -2.80
N HIS A 91 8.41 -10.12 -1.95
CA HIS A 91 8.81 -8.77 -2.35
C HIS A 91 9.83 -8.80 -3.48
N ASN A 92 10.87 -9.62 -3.34
CA ASN A 92 11.91 -9.76 -4.35
C ASN A 92 11.36 -10.33 -5.67
N TRP A 93 10.43 -11.30 -5.59
CA TRP A 93 9.78 -11.84 -6.77
C TRP A 93 8.94 -10.78 -7.50
N ILE A 94 8.12 -10.01 -6.78
CA ILE A 94 7.35 -8.90 -7.37
C ILE A 94 8.29 -7.89 -8.05
N ALA A 95 9.37 -7.47 -7.38
CA ALA A 95 10.32 -6.52 -7.92
C ALA A 95 11.02 -7.03 -9.20
N SER A 96 11.16 -8.35 -9.34
CA SER A 96 11.75 -9.00 -10.52
C SER A 96 10.80 -9.12 -11.72
N LEU A 97 9.50 -8.86 -11.56
CA LEU A 97 8.54 -8.93 -12.66
C LEU A 97 8.97 -7.96 -13.78
N PRO A 98 9.02 -8.42 -15.05
CA PRO A 98 9.56 -7.61 -16.14
C PRO A 98 8.68 -6.38 -16.38
N GLN A 99 7.37 -6.56 -16.40
CA GLN A 99 6.37 -5.52 -16.64
C GLN A 99 5.60 -5.22 -15.34
N LEU A 100 6.26 -4.69 -14.30
CA LEU A 100 5.58 -4.20 -13.10
C LEU A 100 5.29 -2.70 -13.25
N PRO A 101 4.09 -2.27 -13.68
CA PRO A 101 3.80 -0.85 -13.90
C PRO A 101 3.51 -0.11 -12.58
N LEU A 102 2.83 -0.79 -11.66
CA LEU A 102 2.39 -0.23 -10.38
C LEU A 102 2.42 -1.32 -9.32
N LEU A 103 2.94 -0.97 -8.14
CA LEU A 103 2.85 -1.72 -6.91
C LEU A 103 2.13 -0.82 -5.89
N VAL A 104 1.03 -1.29 -5.31
CA VAL A 104 0.38 -0.59 -4.21
C VAL A 104 0.81 -1.23 -2.90
N HIS A 105 1.31 -0.43 -1.96
CA HIS A 105 1.72 -0.86 -0.63
C HIS A 105 0.92 -0.11 0.44
N ALA A 106 -0.07 -0.78 1.01
CA ALA A 106 -0.98 -0.23 2.01
C ALA A 106 -0.52 -0.56 3.45
N TRP A 107 0.77 -0.36 3.71
CA TRP A 107 1.38 -0.45 5.03
C TRP A 107 2.57 0.50 5.15
N TYR A 108 3.16 0.60 6.35
CA TYR A 108 4.10 1.66 6.69
C TYR A 108 5.58 1.25 6.63
N ASP A 109 5.89 -0.04 6.44
CA ASP A 109 7.28 -0.48 6.33
C ASP A 109 7.93 -0.06 5.00
N ASP A 110 9.21 -0.40 4.84
CA ASP A 110 10.04 -0.03 3.69
C ASP A 110 10.49 -1.22 2.83
N LEU A 111 9.92 -2.41 3.02
CA LEU A 111 10.35 -3.62 2.31
C LEU A 111 10.12 -3.52 0.80
N PRO A 112 8.99 -2.96 0.29
CA PRO A 112 8.83 -2.76 -1.14
C PRO A 112 9.89 -1.84 -1.74
N GLN A 113 10.27 -0.75 -1.07
CA GLN A 113 11.32 0.17 -1.51
C GLN A 113 12.65 -0.57 -1.63
N LYS A 114 13.03 -1.31 -0.59
CA LYS A 114 14.25 -2.13 -0.56
C LYS A 114 14.27 -3.17 -1.68
N ALA A 115 13.15 -3.85 -1.93
CA ALA A 115 13.06 -4.83 -3.02
C ALA A 115 13.15 -4.18 -4.40
N LEU A 116 12.54 -3.01 -4.60
CA LEU A 116 12.57 -2.28 -5.87
C LEU A 116 13.93 -1.65 -6.18
N ALA A 117 14.89 -1.63 -5.24
CA ALA A 117 16.25 -1.13 -5.48
C ALA A 117 16.99 -1.85 -6.61
N VAL A 118 16.57 -3.07 -6.99
CA VAL A 118 17.12 -3.79 -8.14
C VAL A 118 16.71 -3.18 -9.50
N ARG A 119 15.68 -2.32 -9.52
CA ARG A 119 15.17 -1.67 -10.72
C ARG A 119 15.86 -0.32 -10.92
N SER A 120 16.19 0.00 -12.16
CA SER A 120 16.84 1.27 -12.52
C SER A 120 15.88 2.43 -12.78
N ASN A 121 14.63 2.12 -13.17
CA ASN A 121 13.67 3.14 -13.61
C ASN A 121 12.33 3.01 -12.86
N TRP A 122 12.32 3.49 -11.62
CA TRP A 122 11.14 3.51 -10.76
C TRP A 122 11.07 4.79 -9.93
N GLY A 123 9.92 5.03 -9.30
CA GLY A 123 9.74 6.07 -8.30
C GLY A 123 8.62 5.71 -7.33
N GLN A 124 8.47 6.49 -6.27
CA GLN A 124 7.47 6.25 -5.23
C GLN A 124 6.61 7.47 -4.93
N VAL A 125 5.39 7.23 -4.50
CA VAL A 125 4.41 8.24 -4.13
C VAL A 125 3.80 7.88 -2.79
N GLN A 126 3.82 8.82 -1.85
CA GLN A 126 3.35 8.61 -0.49
C GLN A 126 2.18 9.53 -0.17
N GLY A 127 1.11 8.96 0.38
CA GLY A 127 0.06 9.74 1.02
C GLY A 127 0.62 10.55 2.18
N VAL A 128 0.18 11.81 2.31
CA VAL A 128 0.62 12.72 3.36
C VAL A 128 -0.56 13.27 4.17
N SER A 129 -0.32 13.50 5.46
CA SER A 129 -1.30 14.10 6.36
C SER A 129 -1.53 15.58 6.04
N GLN A 130 -2.79 16.02 6.08
CA GLN A 130 -3.14 17.44 5.96
C GLN A 130 -2.65 18.28 7.15
N ALA A 131 -2.34 17.65 8.29
CA ALA A 131 -1.76 18.34 9.45
C ALA A 131 -0.31 18.79 9.19
N GLU A 132 0.39 18.13 8.28
CA GLU A 132 1.81 18.40 7.95
C GLU A 132 1.96 19.01 6.55
N HIS A 133 1.06 18.69 5.62
CA HIS A 133 1.15 19.02 4.20
C HIS A 133 -0.15 19.62 3.68
N PHE A 134 -0.60 20.71 4.32
CA PHE A 134 -1.87 21.35 4.00
C PHE A 134 -2.04 21.64 2.50
N GLY A 135 -3.13 21.14 1.92
CA GLY A 135 -3.47 21.33 0.51
C GLY A 135 -2.86 20.33 -0.46
N TYR A 136 -1.95 19.47 -0.01
CA TYR A 136 -1.32 18.41 -0.81
C TYR A 136 -1.68 17.03 -0.28
N TRP A 137 -1.97 16.09 -1.17
CA TRP A 137 -2.34 14.72 -0.78
C TRP A 137 -1.20 13.73 -0.80
N VAL A 138 -0.18 14.03 -1.61
CA VAL A 138 0.95 13.13 -1.80
C VAL A 138 2.26 13.89 -1.97
N ASP A 139 3.35 13.20 -1.64
CA ASP A 139 4.72 13.54 -2.04
C ASP A 139 5.29 12.47 -2.98
N TYR A 140 6.18 12.90 -3.86
CA TYR A 140 6.82 12.07 -4.88
C TYR A 140 8.31 11.96 -4.58
N PHE A 141 8.89 10.77 -4.70
CA PHE A 141 10.31 10.55 -4.44
C PHE A 141 10.96 9.67 -5.51
N ARG A 142 12.23 9.96 -5.78
CA ARG A 142 13.12 9.16 -6.62
C ARG A 142 13.60 7.91 -5.85
N PRO A 143 14.23 6.94 -6.54
CA PRO A 143 14.81 5.75 -5.90
C PRO A 143 15.81 6.04 -4.78
N ASP A 144 16.56 7.15 -4.89
CA ASP A 144 17.53 7.58 -3.88
C ASP A 144 16.89 8.28 -2.66
N GLY A 145 15.56 8.38 -2.63
CA GLY A 145 14.80 9.04 -1.58
C GLY A 145 14.71 10.57 -1.73
N SER A 146 15.35 11.15 -2.76
CA SER A 146 15.22 12.58 -3.03
C SER A 146 13.80 12.94 -3.48
N MET A 147 13.29 14.07 -2.99
CA MET A 147 11.95 14.52 -3.33
C MET A 147 11.90 15.06 -4.76
N VAL A 148 10.84 14.73 -5.48
CA VAL A 148 10.49 15.31 -6.77
C VAL A 148 9.65 16.56 -6.50
N LYS A 149 9.97 17.66 -7.20
CA LYS A 149 9.22 18.92 -7.05
C LYS A 149 7.78 18.70 -7.51
N LYS A 150 6.82 18.98 -6.62
CA LYS A 150 5.38 18.97 -6.90
C LYS A 150 5.02 20.07 -7.91
N LYS A 151 3.90 19.90 -8.61
CA LYS A 151 3.30 21.01 -9.37
C LYS A 151 2.77 22.04 -8.38
N ASP A 152 3.02 23.30 -8.65
CA ASP A 152 2.59 24.40 -7.79
C ASP A 152 1.07 24.53 -7.89
N PHE A 153 0.37 24.41 -6.76
CA PHE A 153 -1.07 24.63 -6.70
C PHE A 153 -1.37 26.03 -6.16
N VAL A 154 -2.11 26.81 -6.93
CA VAL A 154 -2.59 28.14 -6.51
C VAL A 154 -3.88 27.97 -5.73
N GLN A 155 -3.84 28.24 -4.43
CA GLN A 155 -5.05 28.27 -3.60
C GLN A 155 -5.88 29.51 -3.96
N ASP A 156 -7.14 29.29 -4.32
CA ASP A 156 -8.08 30.35 -4.71
C ASP A 156 -8.90 30.90 -3.54
N GLY A 157 -8.57 30.50 -2.30
CA GLY A 157 -9.26 30.90 -1.08
C GLY A 157 -10.58 30.15 -0.83
N SER A 158 -11.00 29.23 -1.71
CA SER A 158 -12.19 28.38 -1.50
C SER A 158 -12.00 27.31 -0.41
N GLY A 159 -10.75 27.04 -0.03
CA GLY A 159 -10.37 25.90 0.80
C GLY A 159 -10.34 24.57 0.05
N ALA A 160 -10.59 24.57 -1.26
CA ALA A 160 -10.45 23.38 -2.09
C ALA A 160 -8.98 22.92 -2.13
N LYS A 161 -8.79 21.61 -2.00
CA LYS A 161 -7.47 20.98 -2.09
C LYS A 161 -7.21 20.56 -3.53
N ALA A 162 -5.95 20.68 -3.96
CA ALA A 162 -5.55 20.28 -5.30
C ALA A 162 -5.86 18.81 -5.55
N PRO A 163 -6.25 18.41 -6.77
CA PRO A 163 -6.04 17.02 -7.21
C PRO A 163 -4.57 16.62 -7.02
N ALA A 164 -4.33 15.34 -6.75
CA ALA A 164 -2.98 14.78 -6.70
C ALA A 164 -2.35 14.70 -8.11
N GLU A 165 -2.00 15.87 -8.65
CA GLU A 165 -1.37 16.01 -9.97
C GLU A 165 0.04 15.43 -9.97
N ALA A 166 0.32 14.59 -10.97
CA ALA A 166 1.62 13.96 -11.10
C ALA A 166 2.63 14.90 -11.79
N PRO A 167 3.84 15.10 -11.22
CA PRO A 167 4.94 15.78 -11.91
C PRO A 167 5.31 15.06 -13.21
N ASP A 168 5.79 15.80 -14.21
CA ASP A 168 6.11 15.23 -15.53
C ASP A 168 7.22 14.17 -15.46
N GLU A 169 8.10 14.25 -14.47
CA GLU A 169 9.14 13.24 -14.22
C GLU A 169 8.53 11.84 -14.00
N THR A 170 7.34 11.76 -13.41
CA THR A 170 6.64 10.47 -13.18
C THR A 170 6.32 9.73 -14.47
N LEU A 171 6.26 10.43 -15.61
CA LEU A 171 6.03 9.83 -16.93
C LEU A 171 7.20 8.98 -17.41
N THR A 172 8.40 9.20 -16.86
CA THR A 172 9.60 8.43 -17.23
C THR A 172 9.70 7.11 -16.46
N TRP A 173 8.97 6.96 -15.35
CA TRP A 173 9.08 5.80 -14.48
C TRP A 173 8.40 4.57 -15.07
N SER A 174 9.17 3.49 -15.23
CA SER A 174 8.61 2.21 -15.70
C SER A 174 7.84 1.46 -14.61
N THR A 175 8.10 1.78 -13.35
CA THR A 175 7.45 1.20 -12.18
C THR A 175 7.14 2.29 -11.16
N LEU A 176 5.90 2.32 -10.70
CA LEU A 176 5.46 3.21 -9.63
C LEU A 176 5.19 2.41 -8.35
N LEU A 177 5.78 2.80 -7.22
CA LEU A 177 5.35 2.37 -5.90
C LEU A 177 4.37 3.40 -5.34
N TYR A 178 3.13 3.00 -5.07
CA TYR A 178 2.15 3.86 -4.43
C TYR A 178 1.86 3.41 -3.00
N GLN A 179 2.08 4.31 -2.04
CA GLN A 179 1.90 4.09 -0.61
C GLN A 179 0.78 5.01 -0.11
N PRO A 180 -0.50 4.61 -0.26
CA PRO A 180 -1.64 5.50 -0.06
C PRO A 180 -1.78 6.05 1.36
N ILE A 181 -1.20 5.38 2.36
CA ILE A 181 -1.23 5.79 3.77
C ILE A 181 0.14 6.29 4.27
N GLY A 182 1.11 6.46 3.36
CA GLY A 182 2.48 6.85 3.69
C GLY A 182 3.38 5.67 4.06
N SER A 183 4.59 5.95 4.51
CA SER A 183 5.62 4.97 4.90
C SER A 183 6.73 5.60 5.74
N VAL A 184 7.47 4.75 6.45
CA VAL A 184 8.62 5.13 7.29
C VAL A 184 9.77 5.78 6.51
N THR A 185 10.02 5.36 5.26
CA THR A 185 11.05 5.96 4.40
C THR A 185 10.45 6.43 3.08
N PRO A 186 10.95 7.53 2.48
CA PRO A 186 12.13 8.28 2.90
C PRO A 186 11.82 9.40 3.93
N ALA A 187 10.57 9.82 4.07
CA ALA A 187 10.21 11.04 4.77
C ALA A 187 9.42 10.82 6.09
N ALA A 188 9.13 9.57 6.47
CA ALA A 188 8.26 9.26 7.61
C ALA A 188 6.88 9.93 7.51
N ASN A 189 6.27 9.88 6.32
CA ASN A 189 4.92 10.37 6.08
C ASN A 189 3.91 9.32 6.55
N TYR A 190 2.90 9.72 7.33
CA TYR A 190 1.90 8.81 7.88
C TYR A 190 0.48 9.38 7.76
N ILE A 191 -0.49 8.59 7.33
CA ILE A 191 -1.93 8.84 7.48
C ILE A 191 -2.42 7.84 8.51
N ILE A 192 -2.56 8.27 9.77
CA ILE A 192 -2.68 7.35 10.90
C ILE A 192 -3.75 7.74 11.93
N SER A 193 -4.03 9.03 12.12
CA SER A 193 -5.04 9.50 13.09
C SER A 193 -6.46 9.49 12.50
N ASP A 194 -7.47 9.56 13.37
CA ASP A 194 -8.87 9.71 12.92
C ASP A 194 -9.04 10.95 12.03
N SER A 195 -8.41 12.08 12.36
CA SER A 195 -8.43 13.29 11.53
C SER A 195 -7.79 13.05 10.16
N ASP A 196 -6.63 12.39 10.09
CA ASP A 196 -5.99 12.05 8.81
C ASP A 196 -6.96 11.27 7.91
N TYR A 197 -7.60 10.23 8.45
CA TYR A 197 -8.53 9.40 7.70
C TYR A 197 -9.81 10.15 7.32
N VAL A 198 -10.35 11.00 8.18
CA VAL A 198 -11.52 11.84 7.84
C VAL A 198 -11.19 12.73 6.66
N GLU A 199 -10.05 13.42 6.67
CA GLU A 199 -9.62 14.32 5.59
C GLU A 199 -9.47 13.60 4.25
N VAL A 200 -8.95 12.37 4.25
CA VAL A 200 -8.80 11.59 3.01
C VAL A 200 -10.15 11.01 2.57
N LEU A 201 -10.92 10.44 3.49
CA LEU A 201 -12.15 9.73 3.17
C LEU A 201 -13.27 10.63 2.64
N THR A 202 -13.24 11.93 2.96
CA THR A 202 -14.19 12.92 2.41
C THR A 202 -13.94 13.27 0.94
N GLU A 203 -12.72 13.03 0.44
CA GLU A 203 -12.28 13.48 -0.89
C GLU A 203 -11.93 12.30 -1.83
N ILE A 204 -11.65 11.11 -1.26
CA ILE A 204 -11.20 9.94 -2.00
C ILE A 204 -12.29 9.33 -2.90
N ASP A 205 -13.57 9.59 -2.64
CA ASP A 205 -14.67 9.09 -3.47
C ASP A 205 -14.71 9.78 -4.85
N ILE A 206 -14.37 11.06 -4.92
CA ILE A 206 -14.15 11.82 -6.16
C ILE A 206 -12.73 11.69 -6.71
N GLN A 207 -11.88 10.92 -6.03
CA GLN A 207 -10.52 10.52 -6.45
C GLN A 207 -9.43 11.58 -6.28
N THR A 208 -9.72 12.73 -5.66
CA THR A 208 -8.78 13.85 -5.50
C THR A 208 -7.44 13.44 -4.86
N PRO A 209 -7.40 12.62 -3.78
CA PRO A 209 -6.15 12.22 -3.14
C PRO A 209 -5.37 11.12 -3.89
N ILE A 210 -5.94 10.49 -4.93
CA ILE A 210 -5.28 9.41 -5.66
C ILE A 210 -4.45 10.00 -6.81
N PRO A 211 -3.13 9.78 -6.88
CA PRO A 211 -2.27 10.37 -7.90
C PRO A 211 -2.76 10.10 -9.32
N GLU A 212 -2.76 11.11 -10.19
CA GLU A 212 -3.20 10.96 -11.59
C GLU A 212 -2.48 9.83 -12.33
N VAL A 213 -1.18 9.66 -12.08
CA VAL A 213 -0.38 8.56 -12.64
C VAL A 213 -0.90 7.19 -12.18
N VAL A 214 -1.32 7.02 -10.92
CA VAL A 214 -1.97 5.80 -10.42
C VAL A 214 -3.31 5.60 -11.12
N GLN A 215 -4.11 6.68 -11.25
CA GLN A 215 -5.39 6.62 -11.92
C GLN A 215 -5.28 6.24 -13.40
N SER A 216 -4.23 6.69 -14.08
CA SER A 216 -3.93 6.36 -15.47
C SER A 216 -3.50 4.90 -15.61
N VAL A 217 -2.51 4.49 -14.81
CA VAL A 217 -1.93 3.13 -14.88
C VAL A 217 -2.96 2.06 -14.56
N ARG A 218 -3.86 2.26 -13.58
CA ARG A 218 -4.83 1.22 -13.20
C ARG A 218 -5.92 0.93 -14.26
N LYS A 219 -6.14 1.81 -15.25
CA LYS A 219 -7.23 1.65 -16.23
C LYS A 219 -7.13 0.30 -16.93
N GLY A 220 -8.23 -0.46 -16.90
CA GLY A 220 -8.33 -1.79 -17.52
C GLY A 220 -7.46 -2.88 -16.89
N ARG A 221 -6.74 -2.61 -15.80
CA ARG A 221 -5.90 -3.60 -15.11
C ARG A 221 -6.62 -4.23 -13.93
N ASN A 222 -6.32 -5.50 -13.66
CA ASN A 222 -6.84 -6.20 -12.49
C ASN A 222 -6.00 -5.89 -11.25
N PHE A 223 -6.56 -6.07 -10.06
CA PHE A 223 -5.80 -6.04 -8.81
C PHE A 223 -5.67 -7.45 -8.23
N LEU A 224 -4.48 -7.75 -7.69
CA LEU A 224 -4.21 -8.92 -6.87
C LEU A 224 -3.88 -8.47 -5.44
N PHE A 225 -4.80 -8.70 -4.51
CA PHE A 225 -4.65 -8.35 -3.11
C PHE A 225 -3.96 -9.46 -2.34
N LEU A 226 -2.83 -9.13 -1.72
CA LEU A 226 -1.96 -10.02 -0.95
C LEU A 226 -1.81 -9.47 0.47
N GLY A 227 -2.02 -10.30 1.48
CA GLY A 227 -1.95 -9.87 2.88
C GLY A 227 -3.02 -8.83 3.27
N CYS A 228 -4.12 -8.75 2.51
CA CYS A 228 -5.22 -7.82 2.74
C CYS A 228 -6.41 -8.57 3.32
N ARG A 229 -6.76 -8.29 4.59
CA ARG A 229 -7.91 -8.94 5.22
C ARG A 229 -9.23 -8.23 4.95
N PHE A 230 -9.19 -6.91 4.73
CA PHE A 230 -10.36 -6.05 4.58
C PHE A 230 -11.23 -6.02 5.85
N THR A 231 -10.59 -6.08 7.02
CA THR A 231 -11.26 -6.14 8.33
C THR A 231 -11.99 -4.82 8.59
N THR A 232 -11.30 -3.71 8.37
CA THR A 232 -11.81 -2.37 8.68
C THR A 232 -12.54 -1.72 7.51
N GLN A 233 -13.42 -0.75 7.80
CA GLN A 233 -14.05 0.06 6.76
C GLN A 233 -13.02 0.91 6.01
N ILE A 234 -11.95 1.33 6.70
CA ILE A 234 -10.85 2.11 6.11
C ILE A 234 -10.17 1.31 5.01
N GLU A 235 -9.72 0.08 5.30
CA GLU A 235 -9.10 -0.81 4.31
C GLU A 235 -9.98 -1.00 3.07
N ARG A 236 -11.27 -1.29 3.30
CA ARG A 236 -12.26 -1.47 2.22
C ARG A 236 -12.45 -0.20 1.40
N SER A 237 -12.46 0.97 2.04
CA SER A 237 -12.66 2.25 1.36
C SER A 237 -11.45 2.58 0.47
N PHE A 238 -10.23 2.42 0.97
CA PHE A 238 -9.02 2.61 0.17
C PHE A 238 -8.95 1.63 -1.00
N ALA A 239 -9.10 0.33 -0.76
CA ALA A 239 -9.08 -0.67 -1.82
C ALA A 239 -10.15 -0.37 -2.90
N ARG A 240 -11.39 -0.06 -2.48
CA ARG A 240 -12.47 0.33 -3.39
C ARG A 240 -12.10 1.52 -4.27
N GLN A 241 -11.59 2.59 -3.68
CA GLN A 241 -11.31 3.79 -4.44
C GLN A 241 -10.05 3.65 -5.30
N ILE A 242 -9.04 2.89 -4.85
CA ILE A 242 -7.81 2.64 -5.61
C ILE A 242 -8.10 1.77 -6.83
N MET A 243 -8.98 0.79 -6.75
CA MET A 243 -9.34 -0.04 -7.92
C MET A 243 -10.47 0.57 -8.78
N LYS A 244 -11.11 1.65 -8.34
CA LYS A 244 -12.19 2.30 -9.11
C LYS A 244 -11.71 2.67 -10.52
N ARG A 245 -12.51 2.35 -11.55
CA ARG A 245 -12.18 2.52 -12.98
C ARG A 245 -10.95 1.72 -13.45
N SER A 246 -10.65 0.60 -12.78
CA SER A 246 -9.72 -0.40 -13.26
C SER A 246 -10.44 -1.47 -14.09
N SER A 247 -10.09 -2.75 -13.97
CA SER A 247 -10.85 -3.88 -14.52
C SER A 247 -12.10 -4.19 -13.69
N ASP A 248 -12.99 -5.02 -14.24
CA ASP A 248 -14.18 -5.51 -13.53
C ASP A 248 -13.91 -6.73 -12.65
N VAL A 249 -12.77 -7.41 -12.79
CA VAL A 249 -12.43 -8.63 -12.05
C VAL A 249 -11.13 -8.45 -11.26
N HIS A 250 -11.09 -8.90 -10.02
CA HIS A 250 -9.92 -8.83 -9.14
C HIS A 250 -9.75 -10.15 -8.37
N TRP A 251 -8.60 -10.32 -7.71
CA TRP A 251 -8.33 -11.50 -6.88
C TRP A 251 -7.80 -11.11 -5.51
N ALA A 252 -8.14 -11.89 -4.49
CA ALA A 252 -7.58 -11.73 -3.16
C ALA A 252 -7.22 -13.09 -2.55
N VAL A 253 -6.00 -13.20 -2.03
CA VAL A 253 -5.54 -14.38 -1.30
C VAL A 253 -5.91 -14.20 0.17
N ILE A 254 -6.95 -14.92 0.61
CA ILE A 254 -7.51 -14.79 1.95
C ILE A 254 -7.83 -16.18 2.48
N GLU A 255 -7.04 -16.62 3.45
CA GLU A 255 -7.25 -17.88 4.16
C GLU A 255 -8.39 -17.78 5.17
N GLY A 256 -9.13 -18.88 5.32
CA GLY A 256 -10.04 -19.09 6.44
C GLY A 256 -11.37 -18.30 6.38
N PRO A 257 -12.29 -18.53 7.31
CA PRO A 257 -13.67 -18.04 7.21
C PRO A 257 -13.72 -16.51 7.11
N LEU A 258 -14.56 -15.98 6.21
CA LEU A 258 -14.80 -14.54 6.10
C LEU A 258 -15.86 -14.08 7.09
N THR A 259 -15.70 -12.87 7.63
CA THR A 259 -16.79 -12.16 8.30
C THR A 259 -17.86 -11.74 7.29
N LYS A 260 -19.05 -11.40 7.78
CA LYS A 260 -20.15 -10.89 6.94
C LYS A 260 -19.74 -9.66 6.12
N ASN A 261 -18.94 -8.76 6.70
CA ASN A 261 -18.53 -7.52 6.05
C ASN A 261 -17.44 -7.77 4.99
N GLU A 262 -16.49 -8.67 5.27
CA GLU A 262 -15.47 -9.08 4.30
C GLU A 262 -16.13 -9.77 3.09
N ALA A 263 -17.01 -10.74 3.32
CA ALA A 263 -17.73 -11.44 2.25
C ALA A 263 -18.60 -10.50 1.41
N LYS A 264 -19.30 -9.56 2.06
CA LYS A 264 -20.08 -8.53 1.38
C LYS A 264 -19.19 -7.67 0.48
N PHE A 265 -18.07 -7.18 0.99
CA PHE A 265 -17.13 -6.36 0.22
C PHE A 265 -16.57 -7.10 -0.99
N ILE A 266 -16.04 -8.32 -0.80
CA ILE A 266 -15.46 -9.14 -1.86
C ILE A 266 -16.48 -9.36 -2.99
N LYS A 267 -17.74 -9.68 -2.64
CA LYS A 267 -18.81 -9.85 -3.61
C LYS A 267 -19.18 -8.55 -4.32
N GLU A 268 -19.35 -7.45 -3.59
CA GLU A 268 -19.72 -6.14 -4.16
C GLU A 268 -18.66 -5.61 -5.13
N GLN A 269 -17.41 -5.95 -4.91
CA GLN A 269 -16.26 -5.46 -5.67
C GLN A 269 -15.77 -6.44 -6.74
N ASN A 270 -16.50 -7.54 -6.96
CA ASN A 270 -16.15 -8.61 -7.89
C ASN A 270 -14.71 -9.12 -7.72
N ILE A 271 -14.32 -9.32 -6.46
CA ILE A 271 -13.05 -9.90 -6.06
C ILE A 271 -13.27 -11.42 -5.94
N GLU A 272 -12.53 -12.21 -6.70
CA GLU A 272 -12.51 -13.66 -6.56
C GLU A 272 -11.54 -14.04 -5.41
N ARG A 273 -12.08 -14.70 -4.39
CA ARG A 273 -11.29 -15.14 -3.24
C ARG A 273 -10.55 -16.44 -3.56
N ILE A 274 -9.25 -16.43 -3.28
CA ILE A 274 -8.37 -17.59 -3.30
C ILE A 274 -8.18 -18.04 -1.85
N ASP A 275 -8.88 -19.10 -1.46
CA ASP A 275 -8.85 -19.63 -0.09
C ASP A 275 -7.65 -20.56 0.11
N MET A 276 -6.52 -19.99 0.49
CA MET A 276 -5.32 -20.71 0.91
C MET A 276 -4.35 -19.81 1.67
N PRO A 277 -3.41 -20.38 2.43
CA PRO A 277 -2.30 -19.63 3.02
C PRO A 277 -1.53 -18.83 1.97
N LEU A 278 -1.11 -17.62 2.34
CA LEU A 278 -0.35 -16.74 1.43
C LEU A 278 0.98 -17.36 0.99
N ALA A 279 1.64 -18.11 1.87
CA ALA A 279 2.88 -18.83 1.57
C ALA A 279 2.67 -19.89 0.48
N ASP A 280 1.59 -20.66 0.56
CA ASP A 280 1.25 -21.71 -0.41
C ASP A 280 0.88 -21.10 -1.77
N PHE A 281 0.13 -19.99 -1.77
CA PHE A 281 -0.16 -19.25 -2.99
C PHE A 281 1.12 -18.77 -3.66
N PHE A 282 2.03 -18.15 -2.90
CA PHE A 282 3.30 -17.68 -3.42
C PHE A 282 4.17 -18.82 -3.96
N ALA A 283 4.24 -19.96 -3.27
CA ALA A 283 4.99 -21.13 -3.73
C ALA A 283 4.45 -21.66 -5.08
N LYS A 284 3.12 -21.67 -5.27
CA LYS A 284 2.49 -22.06 -6.54
C LYS A 284 2.80 -21.05 -7.65
N LEU A 285 2.68 -19.75 -7.36
CA LEU A 285 2.88 -18.66 -8.30
C LEU A 285 4.34 -18.54 -8.79
N SER A 286 5.30 -18.74 -7.88
CA SER A 286 6.74 -18.66 -8.18
C SER A 286 7.33 -19.97 -8.71
N GLY A 287 6.76 -21.11 -8.33
CA GLY A 287 7.17 -22.44 -8.79
C GLY A 287 6.80 -22.76 -10.25
N GLY A 288 5.75 -22.12 -10.79
CA GLY A 288 5.36 -22.24 -12.21
C GLY A 288 6.43 -21.72 -13.18
N ALA A 289 7.24 -20.73 -12.76
CA ALA A 289 8.28 -20.12 -13.58
C ALA A 289 9.49 -21.03 -13.86
N ALA A 290 9.68 -22.11 -13.09
CA ALA A 290 10.77 -23.07 -13.28
C ALA A 290 10.47 -24.12 -14.38
N SER A 291 9.22 -24.22 -14.85
CA SER A 291 8.75 -25.32 -15.73
C SER A 291 8.90 -25.04 -17.24
N VAL A 292 9.12 -23.79 -17.67
CA VAL A 292 9.00 -23.39 -19.09
C VAL A 292 10.36 -23.34 -19.84
N LYS A 293 11.47 -23.86 -19.28
CA LYS A 293 12.80 -23.81 -19.93
C LYS A 293 13.38 -25.14 -20.42
N THR A 294 12.59 -26.20 -20.59
CA THR A 294 13.06 -27.45 -21.21
C THR A 294 12.04 -28.03 -22.18
N ALA A 295 11.87 -27.40 -23.34
CA ALA A 295 11.41 -28.05 -24.57
C ALA A 295 11.60 -27.08 -25.75
N ASP A 296 12.81 -27.09 -26.33
CA ASP A 296 13.03 -27.05 -27.80
C ASP A 296 14.52 -26.92 -28.09
N ALA A 297 15.19 -28.07 -28.11
CA ALA A 297 16.46 -28.28 -28.81
C ALA A 297 16.72 -29.80 -28.91
N ALA A 298 16.12 -30.45 -29.91
CA ALA A 298 16.70 -31.61 -30.61
C ALA A 298 15.70 -32.16 -31.65
N ALA A 299 15.82 -31.67 -32.88
CA ALA A 299 15.63 -32.45 -34.10
C ALA A 299 16.73 -32.03 -35.07
#